data_AF-A0A368W1X0-F1
#
_entry.id   AF-A0A368W1X0-F1
#
_cell.length_a   1.000
_cell.length_b   1.000
_cell.length_c   1.000
_cell.angle_alpha   90.00
_cell.angle_beta   90.00
_cell.angle_gamma   90.00
#
_symmetry.space_group_name_H-M   'P 1'
#
loop_
_entity.id
_entity.type
_entity.pdbx_description
1 polymer ?
#
loop_
_entity_poly.entity_id
_entity_poly.type
_entity_poly.pdbx_seq_one_letter_code
_entity_poly.pdbx_strand_id
1 'polypeptide(L)'
;MAESKMLNNVISKVAGRELTVTRVFQAPREIVYQTWTDPRHLSHWWGPEGFTITTHTIDVTPGGVWSYVMHGPDGTDYANRIQYIEIVRPERLVYFHGDSEKEEHFRVTVTMEDKGNATELTMRMVFQTAEELEETVNKYGAIEGATSTLGRLAEELEALKTTTLEITRTFNAPRDLVFKAWTDPDHLKHWWGPKDFDISISKFDLQPGGIFHYSMQNADGDRMWGKFVFREVAGPGKLVFVNSFSDFQGNIARAPFSELVPLEILNIVTFTEQDGQTILTIKVSPIQATEEEVQFFHSIHSSMYQGYGGTFDELDAYLAKL
;
A
#
# COMPACT_ATOMS: atom_id res chain seq x y z
N MET A 1 20.41 28.39 13.71
CA MET A 1 19.25 28.03 14.55
C MET A 1 18.30 27.20 13.71
N ALA A 2 17.59 26.24 14.27
CA ALA A 2 16.61 25.47 13.49
C ALA A 2 15.31 26.28 13.37
N GLU A 3 14.83 26.47 12.15
CA GLU A 3 13.55 27.14 11.88
C GLU A 3 12.50 26.10 11.50
N SER A 4 11.27 26.26 12.03
CA SER A 4 10.14 25.35 11.81
C SER A 4 8.95 26.15 11.29
N LYS A 5 8.29 25.64 10.23
CA LYS A 5 7.09 26.24 9.61
C LYS A 5 5.98 25.18 9.54
N MET A 6 4.74 25.58 9.80
CA MET A 6 3.56 24.71 9.69
C MET A 6 2.61 25.27 8.63
N LEU A 7 2.30 24.47 7.61
CA LEU A 7 1.41 24.82 6.49
C LEU A 7 0.58 23.59 6.13
N ASN A 8 -0.75 23.68 6.05
CA ASN A 8 -1.63 22.60 5.58
C ASN A 8 -1.36 21.21 6.23
N ASN A 9 -1.15 21.19 7.56
CA ASN A 9 -0.79 19.99 8.34
C ASN A 9 0.57 19.35 7.99
N VAL A 10 1.44 20.12 7.33
CA VAL A 10 2.85 19.77 7.07
C VAL A 10 3.75 20.55 8.01
N ILE A 11 4.71 19.86 8.61
CA ILE A 11 5.77 20.44 9.44
C ILE A 11 7.07 20.40 8.64
N SER A 12 7.66 21.57 8.36
CA SER A 12 8.97 21.66 7.72
C SER A 12 10.01 22.22 8.68
N LYS A 13 11.22 21.65 8.68
CA LYS A 13 12.34 22.10 9.49
C LYS A 13 13.61 22.21 8.64
N VAL A 14 14.32 23.33 8.77
CA VAL A 14 15.64 23.54 8.17
C VAL A 14 16.72 23.51 9.26
N ALA A 15 17.78 22.75 9.05
CA ALA A 15 18.93 22.70 9.95
C ALA A 15 20.23 22.37 9.18
N GLY A 16 21.13 23.36 9.08
CA GLY A 16 22.37 23.21 8.32
C GLY A 16 22.07 22.97 6.84
N ARG A 17 22.49 21.81 6.31
CA ARG A 17 22.25 21.37 4.93
C ARG A 17 21.04 20.44 4.77
N GLU A 18 20.18 20.38 5.79
CA GLU A 18 19.04 19.45 5.84
C GLU A 18 17.70 20.19 5.84
N LEU A 19 16.80 19.73 4.99
CA LEU A 19 15.38 20.05 5.00
C LEU A 19 14.59 18.79 5.34
N THR A 20 13.78 18.85 6.40
CA THR A 20 12.85 17.78 6.76
C THR A 20 11.44 18.27 6.58
N VAL A 21 10.59 17.47 5.93
CA VAL A 21 9.16 17.74 5.71
C VAL A 21 8.37 16.55 6.21
N THR A 22 7.44 16.77 7.14
CA THR A 22 6.66 15.71 7.80
C THR A 22 5.17 15.98 7.62
N ARG A 23 4.40 14.94 7.30
CA ARG A 23 2.93 14.99 7.23
C ARG A 23 2.31 13.67 7.70
N VAL A 24 1.20 13.76 8.43
CA VAL A 24 0.37 12.59 8.77
C VAL A 24 -0.73 12.41 7.73
N PHE A 25 -0.84 11.21 7.17
CA PHE A 25 -1.88 10.80 6.22
C PHE A 25 -2.86 9.84 6.89
N GLN A 26 -4.17 10.06 6.70
CA GLN A 26 -5.22 9.18 7.21
C GLN A 26 -5.39 7.96 6.29
N ALA A 27 -4.32 7.22 6.07
CA ALA A 27 -4.27 6.03 5.23
C ALA A 27 -3.33 4.99 5.85
N PRO A 28 -3.57 3.68 5.63
CA PRO A 28 -2.67 2.64 6.07
C PRO A 28 -1.28 2.76 5.41
N ARG A 29 -0.24 2.40 6.16
CA ARG A 29 1.17 2.51 5.72
C ARG A 29 1.44 1.81 4.39
N GLU A 30 0.88 0.63 4.18
CA GLU A 30 1.04 -0.14 2.93
C GLU A 30 0.48 0.63 1.71
N ILE A 31 -0.64 1.34 1.89
CA ILE A 31 -1.26 2.15 0.82
C ILE A 31 -0.38 3.36 0.52
N VAL A 32 0.08 4.09 1.54
CA VAL A 32 1.01 5.23 1.34
C VAL A 32 2.28 4.79 0.62
N TYR A 33 2.84 3.65 1.00
CA TYR A 33 4.00 3.06 0.35
C TYR A 33 3.72 2.67 -1.10
N GLN A 34 2.58 2.03 -1.37
CA GLN A 34 2.18 1.64 -2.72
C GLN A 34 2.01 2.87 -3.63
N THR A 35 1.31 3.91 -3.16
CA THR A 35 1.11 5.16 -3.91
C THR A 35 2.44 5.85 -4.24
N TRP A 36 3.48 5.63 -3.43
CA TRP A 36 4.82 6.14 -3.69
C TRP A 36 5.63 5.29 -4.67
N THR A 37 5.43 3.97 -4.67
CA THR A 37 6.31 3.03 -5.39
C THR A 37 5.71 2.48 -6.69
N ASP A 38 4.40 2.59 -6.87
CA ASP A 38 3.74 2.18 -8.10
C ASP A 38 3.76 3.33 -9.13
N PRO A 39 4.41 3.16 -10.29
CA PRO A 39 4.44 4.15 -11.36
C PRO A 39 3.08 4.69 -11.79
N ARG A 40 2.02 3.87 -11.68
CA ARG A 40 0.65 4.28 -12.05
C ARG A 40 0.06 5.33 -11.12
N HIS A 41 0.46 5.33 -9.86
CA HIS A 41 0.04 6.36 -8.90
C HIS A 41 0.99 7.54 -8.92
N LEU A 42 2.30 7.27 -9.00
CA LEU A 42 3.33 8.29 -8.84
C LEU A 42 3.19 9.46 -9.83
N SER A 43 2.79 9.19 -11.07
CA SER A 43 2.54 10.23 -12.08
C SER A 43 1.32 11.11 -11.82
N HIS A 44 0.35 10.66 -11.02
CA HIS A 44 -0.88 11.41 -10.74
C HIS A 44 -0.68 12.52 -9.70
N TRP A 45 0.21 12.29 -8.73
CA TRP A 45 0.35 13.18 -7.58
C TRP A 45 1.72 13.85 -7.47
N TRP A 46 2.78 13.30 -8.08
CA TRP A 46 4.12 13.86 -7.91
C TRP A 46 4.24 15.26 -8.52
N GLY A 47 5.05 16.10 -7.87
CA GLY A 47 5.26 17.50 -8.22
C GLY A 47 4.28 18.46 -7.51
N PRO A 48 4.54 19.78 -7.50
CA PRO A 48 3.63 20.75 -6.91
C PRO A 48 2.31 20.87 -7.69
N GLU A 49 1.33 21.57 -7.12
CA GLU A 49 0.08 21.92 -7.79
C GLU A 49 0.34 22.76 -9.05
N GLY A 50 -0.39 22.47 -10.13
CA GLY A 50 -0.20 23.10 -11.44
C GLY A 50 0.91 22.49 -12.30
N PHE A 51 1.73 21.59 -11.75
CA PHE A 51 2.75 20.87 -12.53
C PHE A 51 2.22 19.54 -13.08
N THR A 52 2.66 19.20 -14.29
CA THR A 52 2.45 17.87 -14.89
C THR A 52 3.78 17.16 -15.12
N ILE A 53 3.74 15.83 -15.33
CA ILE A 53 4.94 15.01 -15.48
C ILE A 53 4.86 14.19 -16.76
N THR A 54 5.92 14.23 -17.55
CA THR A 54 6.18 13.24 -18.59
C THR A 54 7.28 12.29 -18.09
N THR A 55 6.92 11.04 -17.83
CA THR A 55 7.89 10.00 -17.46
C THR A 55 8.51 9.37 -18.70
N HIS A 56 9.84 9.29 -18.75
CA HIS A 56 10.57 8.63 -19.83
C HIS A 56 10.94 7.19 -19.49
N THR A 57 11.48 6.98 -18.29
CA THR A 57 11.81 5.65 -17.76
C THR A 57 11.51 5.64 -16.28
N ILE A 58 11.03 4.51 -15.75
CA ILE A 58 10.81 4.34 -14.31
C ILE A 58 11.09 2.89 -13.90
N ASP A 59 12.06 2.74 -13.00
CA ASP A 59 12.40 1.48 -12.35
C ASP A 59 12.53 1.72 -10.85
N VAL A 60 11.56 1.22 -10.09
CA VAL A 60 11.45 1.40 -8.63
C VAL A 60 12.05 0.19 -7.92
N THR A 61 13.33 -0.04 -8.16
CA THR A 61 14.15 -1.07 -7.52
C THR A 61 15.47 -0.47 -7.02
N PRO A 62 16.18 -1.10 -6.06
CA PRO A 62 17.53 -0.65 -5.69
C PRO A 62 18.47 -0.60 -6.92
N GLY A 63 19.02 0.58 -7.20
CA GLY A 63 19.81 0.89 -8.40
C GLY A 63 18.99 1.39 -9.59
N GLY A 64 17.67 1.22 -9.57
CA GLY A 64 16.74 1.67 -10.60
C GLY A 64 16.66 3.20 -10.70
N VAL A 65 16.26 3.67 -11.89
CA VAL A 65 16.20 5.10 -12.22
C VAL A 65 14.80 5.49 -12.67
N TRP A 66 14.33 6.62 -12.17
CA TRP A 66 13.18 7.35 -12.71
C TRP A 66 13.66 8.65 -13.37
N SER A 67 13.52 8.72 -14.70
CA SER A 67 13.80 9.91 -15.50
C SER A 67 12.51 10.51 -16.00
N TYR A 68 12.30 11.79 -15.72
CA TYR A 68 11.07 12.49 -16.08
C TYR A 68 11.30 13.98 -16.31
N VAL A 69 10.41 14.60 -17.07
CA VAL A 69 10.31 16.06 -17.18
C VAL A 69 9.12 16.52 -16.35
N MET A 70 9.35 17.52 -15.52
CA MET A 70 8.30 18.21 -14.77
C MET A 70 7.98 19.51 -15.51
N HIS A 71 6.74 19.68 -15.94
CA HIS A 71 6.29 20.84 -16.72
C HIS A 71 5.65 21.86 -15.77
N GLY A 72 6.23 23.06 -15.69
CA GLY A 72 5.70 24.17 -14.91
C GLY A 72 4.48 24.82 -15.55
N PRO A 73 3.58 25.42 -14.75
CA PRO A 73 2.40 26.13 -15.27
C PRO A 73 2.77 27.40 -16.07
N ASP A 74 4.01 27.87 -15.94
CA ASP A 74 4.60 28.97 -16.71
C ASP A 74 5.17 28.50 -18.08
N GLY A 75 5.12 27.19 -18.35
CA GLY A 75 5.68 26.56 -19.56
C GLY A 75 7.16 26.19 -19.45
N THR A 76 7.79 26.37 -18.28
CA THR A 76 9.19 25.96 -18.07
C THR A 76 9.28 24.45 -17.82
N ASP A 77 10.19 23.78 -18.52
CA ASP A 77 10.43 22.35 -18.35
C ASP A 77 11.65 22.09 -17.47
N TYR A 78 11.48 21.21 -16.48
CA TYR A 78 12.54 20.79 -15.56
C TYR A 78 12.86 19.32 -15.75
N ALA A 79 14.02 19.02 -16.32
CA ALA A 79 14.53 17.65 -16.36
C ALA A 79 14.85 17.18 -14.94
N ASN A 80 14.36 15.99 -14.58
CA ASN A 80 14.58 15.40 -13.26
C ASN A 80 15.02 13.95 -13.41
N ARG A 81 15.88 13.53 -12.48
CA ARG A 81 16.37 12.16 -12.37
C ARG A 81 16.36 11.73 -10.92
N ILE A 82 15.72 10.61 -10.62
CA ILE A 82 15.74 9.95 -9.32
C ILE A 82 16.45 8.62 -9.46
N GLN A 83 17.44 8.36 -8.62
CA GLN A 83 18.11 7.06 -8.53
C GLN A 83 17.83 6.43 -7.16
N TYR A 84 17.10 5.32 -7.17
CA TYR A 84 16.77 4.58 -5.96
C TYR A 84 18.00 3.85 -5.45
N ILE A 85 18.30 4.01 -4.16
CA ILE A 85 19.43 3.39 -3.49
C ILE A 85 18.95 2.25 -2.61
N GLU A 86 17.85 2.48 -1.89
CA GLU A 86 17.32 1.50 -0.96
C GLU A 86 15.81 1.57 -0.89
N ILE A 87 15.17 0.40 -0.86
CA ILE A 87 13.73 0.24 -0.82
C ILE A 87 13.42 -0.84 0.21
N VAL A 88 12.83 -0.44 1.34
CA VAL A 88 12.40 -1.31 2.42
C VAL A 88 10.89 -1.19 2.55
N ARG A 89 10.15 -2.19 2.07
CA ARG A 89 8.69 -2.20 2.15
C ARG A 89 8.21 -2.48 3.58
N PRO A 90 7.17 -1.80 4.08
CA PRO A 90 6.55 -0.55 3.59
C PRO A 90 7.07 0.69 4.33
N GLU A 91 8.33 0.69 4.74
CA GLU A 91 8.86 1.57 5.78
C GLU A 91 9.69 2.72 5.25
N ARG A 92 10.49 2.47 4.20
CA ARG A 92 11.56 3.40 3.83
C ARG A 92 11.96 3.34 2.36
N LEU A 93 12.21 4.52 1.81
CA LEU A 93 12.81 4.72 0.50
C LEU A 93 14.00 5.65 0.66
N VAL A 94 15.11 5.35 -0.02
CA VAL A 94 16.28 6.24 -0.11
C VAL A 94 16.63 6.40 -1.57
N TYR A 95 16.80 7.64 -2.00
CA TYR A 95 17.19 7.94 -3.38
C TYR A 95 18.00 9.22 -3.47
N PHE A 96 18.74 9.38 -4.57
CA PHE A 96 19.28 10.68 -4.97
C PHE A 96 18.30 11.36 -5.91
N HIS A 97 18.14 12.67 -5.73
CA HIS A 97 17.42 13.54 -6.66
C HIS A 97 18.46 14.38 -7.40
N GLY A 98 18.39 14.38 -8.72
CA GLY A 98 19.27 15.09 -9.64
C GLY A 98 18.55 15.53 -10.91
N ASP A 99 19.33 15.86 -11.92
CA ASP A 99 18.88 16.17 -13.28
C ASP A 99 19.86 15.63 -14.33
N SER A 100 19.79 16.15 -15.56
CA SER A 100 20.66 15.77 -16.68
C SER A 100 22.10 16.29 -16.56
N GLU A 101 22.35 17.34 -15.78
CA GLU A 101 23.68 17.94 -15.61
C GLU A 101 24.39 17.43 -14.35
N LYS A 102 23.63 17.21 -13.27
CA LYS A 102 24.12 16.68 -12.00
C LYS A 102 23.16 15.62 -11.46
N GLU A 103 23.60 14.37 -11.50
CA GLU A 103 22.79 13.21 -11.11
C GLU A 103 22.44 13.17 -9.62
N GLU A 104 23.17 13.89 -8.77
CA GLU A 104 23.04 13.89 -7.31
C GLU A 104 23.08 15.31 -6.74
N HIS A 105 21.96 16.04 -6.82
CA HIS A 105 21.82 17.33 -6.13
C HIS A 105 21.71 17.13 -4.63
N PHE A 106 20.81 16.26 -4.20
CA PHE A 106 20.60 15.95 -2.79
C PHE A 106 20.11 14.51 -2.60
N ARG A 107 20.36 13.98 -1.40
CA ARG A 107 19.86 12.67 -0.98
C ARG A 107 18.54 12.82 -0.26
N VAL A 108 17.54 12.04 -0.63
CA VAL A 108 16.25 11.96 0.06
C VAL A 108 16.13 10.64 0.80
N THR A 109 15.64 10.70 2.03
CA THR A 109 15.16 9.54 2.79
C THR A 109 13.71 9.78 3.14
N VAL A 110 12.83 8.92 2.65
CA VAL A 110 11.40 8.90 2.98
C VAL A 110 11.18 7.79 4.00
N THR A 111 10.66 8.11 5.17
CA THR A 111 10.25 7.13 6.18
C THR A 111 8.74 7.20 6.39
N MET A 112 8.11 6.05 6.54
CA MET A 112 6.68 5.88 6.75
C MET A 112 6.46 5.10 8.06
N GLU A 113 6.00 5.79 9.08
CA GLU A 113 5.74 5.21 10.40
C GLU A 113 4.25 4.92 10.57
N ASP A 114 3.91 3.69 11.01
CA ASP A 114 2.53 3.33 11.31
C ASP A 114 2.09 3.99 12.63
N LYS A 115 1.00 4.76 12.57
CA LYS A 115 0.35 5.39 13.73
C LYS A 115 -1.04 4.75 14.00
N GLY A 116 -1.22 3.49 13.61
CA GLY A 116 -2.45 2.71 13.76
C GLY A 116 -3.33 2.79 12.51
N ASN A 117 -4.24 3.77 12.48
CA ASN A 117 -5.11 4.03 11.32
C ASN A 117 -4.57 5.12 10.38
N ALA A 118 -3.41 5.66 10.69
CA ALA A 118 -2.75 6.73 9.97
C ALA A 118 -1.26 6.41 9.78
N THR A 119 -0.62 7.13 8.87
CA THR A 119 0.81 7.00 8.57
C THR A 119 1.47 8.36 8.70
N GLU A 120 2.53 8.44 9.50
CA GLU A 120 3.41 9.61 9.50
C GLU A 120 4.49 9.42 8.44
N LEU A 121 4.51 10.30 7.45
CA LEU A 121 5.52 10.32 6.40
C LEU A 121 6.50 11.46 6.67
N THR A 122 7.79 11.13 6.67
CA THR A 122 8.87 12.11 6.79
C THR A 122 9.78 12.03 5.56
N MET A 123 9.91 13.15 4.85
CA MET A 123 10.91 13.34 3.80
C MET A 123 12.09 14.12 4.38
N ARG A 124 13.26 13.48 4.48
CA ARG A 124 14.51 14.13 4.86
C ARG A 124 15.39 14.30 3.62
N MET A 125 15.63 15.55 3.24
CA MET A 125 16.47 15.95 2.12
C MET A 125 17.79 16.49 2.66
N VAL A 126 18.91 15.97 2.14
CA VAL A 126 20.25 16.32 2.58
C VAL A 126 21.06 16.80 1.38
N PHE A 127 21.37 18.09 1.36
CA PHE A 127 22.12 18.78 0.30
C PHE A 127 23.63 18.65 0.50
N GLN A 128 24.44 18.97 -0.51
CA GLN A 128 25.90 18.91 -0.37
C GLN A 128 26.39 20.02 0.58
N THR A 129 25.83 21.23 0.46
CA THR A 129 26.15 22.36 1.33
C THR A 129 24.91 23.05 1.88
N ALA A 130 25.10 23.90 2.90
CA ALA A 130 24.01 24.70 3.46
C ALA A 130 23.58 25.82 2.48
N GLU A 131 24.52 26.36 1.71
CA GLU A 131 24.24 27.38 0.69
C GLU A 131 23.37 26.84 -0.44
N GLU A 132 23.61 25.60 -0.91
CA GLU A 132 22.77 24.94 -1.93
C GLU A 132 21.32 24.77 -1.43
N LEU A 133 21.14 24.39 -0.15
CA LEU A 133 19.82 24.30 0.46
C LEU A 133 19.16 25.68 0.57
N GLU A 134 19.91 26.68 1.03
CA GLU A 134 19.40 28.04 1.19
C GLU A 134 18.93 28.63 -0.15
N GLU A 135 19.72 28.47 -1.22
CA GLU A 135 19.29 28.84 -2.57
C GLU A 135 18.03 28.07 -2.97
N THR A 136 17.98 26.76 -2.71
CA THR A 136 16.84 25.92 -3.08
C THR A 136 15.54 26.32 -2.37
N VAL A 137 15.62 26.65 -1.09
CA VAL A 137 14.48 27.13 -0.30
C VAL A 137 14.06 28.53 -0.73
N ASN A 138 14.99 29.48 -0.84
CA ASN A 138 14.67 30.89 -1.04
C ASN A 138 14.31 31.22 -2.50
N LYS A 139 14.98 30.59 -3.47
CA LYS A 139 14.83 30.90 -4.90
C LYS A 139 13.74 30.07 -5.56
N TYR A 140 13.65 28.79 -5.20
CA TYR A 140 12.72 27.85 -5.84
C TYR A 140 11.53 27.47 -4.94
N GLY A 141 11.44 28.03 -3.72
CA GLY A 141 10.30 27.79 -2.82
C GLY A 141 10.16 26.33 -2.43
N ALA A 142 11.27 25.62 -2.18
CA ALA A 142 11.25 24.17 -1.99
C ALA A 142 10.36 23.68 -0.83
N ILE A 143 10.16 24.50 0.21
CA ILE A 143 9.26 24.18 1.33
C ILE A 143 7.80 24.20 0.85
N GLU A 144 7.41 25.24 0.12
CA GLU A 144 6.09 25.38 -0.47
C GLU A 144 5.83 24.30 -1.51
N GLY A 145 6.81 24.02 -2.37
CA GLY A 145 6.77 22.95 -3.36
C GLY A 145 6.56 21.58 -2.71
N ALA A 146 7.37 21.22 -1.72
CA ALA A 146 7.22 19.95 -0.99
C ALA A 146 5.88 19.85 -0.25
N THR A 147 5.42 20.96 0.36
CA THR A 147 4.11 21.02 1.01
C THR A 147 2.99 20.77 0.01
N SER A 148 3.05 21.39 -1.17
CA SER A 148 2.09 21.23 -2.25
C SER A 148 2.11 19.81 -2.83
N THR A 149 3.29 19.22 -3.04
CA THR A 149 3.44 17.82 -3.48
C THR A 149 2.82 16.83 -2.49
N LEU A 150 3.06 17.01 -1.18
CA LEU A 150 2.38 16.18 -0.17
C LEU A 150 0.87 16.49 -0.09
N GLY A 151 0.44 17.68 -0.53
CA GLY A 151 -0.95 18.05 -0.82
C GLY A 151 -1.60 17.08 -1.79
N ARG A 152 -1.02 16.96 -2.98
CA ARG A 152 -1.50 16.07 -4.04
C ARG A 152 -1.46 14.59 -3.66
N LEU A 153 -0.45 14.16 -2.88
CA LEU A 153 -0.43 12.80 -2.32
C LEU A 153 -1.66 12.54 -1.44
N ALA A 154 -2.08 13.52 -0.64
CA ALA A 154 -3.28 13.35 0.17
C ALA A 154 -4.54 13.19 -0.70
N GLU A 155 -4.65 13.94 -1.80
CA GLU A 155 -5.77 13.84 -2.75
C GLU A 155 -5.82 12.47 -3.44
N GLU A 156 -4.67 11.95 -3.90
CA GLU A 156 -4.57 10.60 -4.48
C GLU A 156 -4.97 9.53 -3.46
N LEU A 157 -4.55 9.68 -2.19
CA LEU A 157 -4.95 8.75 -1.13
C LEU A 157 -6.45 8.82 -0.82
N GLU A 158 -7.09 10.00 -0.90
CA GLU A 158 -8.54 10.10 -0.78
C GLU A 158 -9.25 9.46 -1.97
N ALA A 159 -8.76 9.65 -3.20
CA ALA A 159 -9.29 8.96 -4.38
C ALA A 159 -9.22 7.43 -4.21
N LEU A 160 -8.09 6.90 -3.72
CA LEU A 160 -7.90 5.47 -3.47
C LEU A 160 -8.81 4.92 -2.37
N LYS A 161 -9.21 5.73 -1.39
CA LYS A 161 -10.22 5.29 -0.41
C LYS A 161 -11.57 5.04 -1.07
N THR A 162 -11.96 5.88 -2.04
CA THR A 162 -13.26 5.72 -2.73
C THR A 162 -13.32 4.48 -3.61
N THR A 163 -12.17 3.92 -3.99
CA THR A 163 -12.02 2.72 -4.82
C THR A 163 -11.74 1.46 -4.01
N THR A 164 -11.50 1.61 -2.70
CA THR A 164 -11.26 0.49 -1.78
C THR A 164 -12.58 -0.10 -1.28
N LEU A 165 -12.69 -1.43 -1.34
CA LEU A 165 -13.80 -2.15 -0.73
C LEU A 165 -13.52 -2.31 0.77
N GLU A 166 -14.45 -1.90 1.63
CA GLU A 166 -14.34 -2.06 3.09
C GLU A 166 -15.48 -2.94 3.63
N ILE A 167 -15.14 -4.07 4.24
CA ILE A 167 -16.12 -4.99 4.83
C ILE A 167 -15.89 -5.03 6.33
N THR A 168 -16.95 -4.85 7.12
CA THR A 168 -16.90 -4.97 8.58
C THR A 168 -17.84 -6.06 9.06
N ARG A 169 -17.36 -6.92 9.96
CA ARG A 169 -18.13 -7.98 10.61
C ARG A 169 -17.82 -7.98 12.10
N THR A 170 -18.85 -8.19 12.92
CA THR A 170 -18.67 -8.42 14.36
C THR A 170 -18.79 -9.91 14.63
N PHE A 171 -17.81 -10.48 15.33
CA PHE A 171 -17.78 -11.86 15.77
C PHE A 171 -17.96 -11.91 17.29
N ASN A 172 -18.84 -12.78 17.77
CA ASN A 172 -19.04 -13.02 19.19
C ASN A 172 -17.97 -13.95 19.77
N ALA A 173 -16.71 -13.51 19.69
CA ALA A 173 -15.53 -14.21 20.17
C ALA A 173 -14.42 -13.21 20.56
N PRO A 174 -13.53 -13.58 21.50
CA PRO A 174 -12.39 -12.74 21.87
C PRO A 174 -11.44 -12.49 20.71
N ARG A 175 -10.81 -11.30 20.68
CA ARG A 175 -9.92 -10.87 19.59
C ARG A 175 -8.79 -11.85 19.30
N ASP A 176 -8.17 -12.38 20.34
CA ASP A 176 -7.07 -13.34 20.19
C ASP A 176 -7.53 -14.63 19.50
N LEU A 177 -8.76 -15.08 19.76
CA LEU A 177 -9.31 -16.28 19.14
C LEU A 177 -9.64 -16.04 17.66
N VAL A 178 -10.24 -14.89 17.32
CA VAL A 178 -10.53 -14.54 15.93
C VAL A 178 -9.22 -14.35 15.15
N PHE A 179 -8.24 -13.66 15.73
CA PHE A 179 -6.92 -13.54 15.10
C PHE A 179 -6.27 -14.92 14.90
N LYS A 180 -6.29 -15.77 15.92
CA LYS A 180 -5.77 -17.15 15.80
C LYS A 180 -6.48 -17.93 14.70
N ALA A 181 -7.79 -17.77 14.54
CA ALA A 181 -8.55 -18.44 13.48
C ALA A 181 -8.10 -18.06 12.06
N TRP A 182 -7.52 -16.86 11.89
CA TRP A 182 -6.92 -16.37 10.65
C TRP A 182 -5.45 -16.74 10.45
N THR A 183 -4.73 -17.05 11.53
CA THR A 183 -3.27 -17.20 11.50
C THR A 183 -2.78 -18.60 11.81
N ASP A 184 -3.69 -19.55 12.03
CA ASP A 184 -3.38 -20.95 12.31
C ASP A 184 -4.01 -21.82 11.22
N PRO A 185 -3.23 -22.64 10.50
CA PRO A 185 -3.75 -23.47 9.43
C PRO A 185 -4.76 -24.53 9.92
N ASP A 186 -4.67 -24.96 11.18
CA ASP A 186 -5.63 -25.89 11.77
C ASP A 186 -6.99 -25.25 12.02
N HIS A 187 -7.06 -23.93 12.14
CA HIS A 187 -8.31 -23.20 12.21
C HIS A 187 -8.82 -22.79 10.81
N LEU A 188 -7.95 -22.25 9.96
CA LEU A 188 -8.30 -21.75 8.61
C LEU A 188 -9.03 -22.79 7.74
N LYS A 189 -8.59 -24.06 7.79
CA LYS A 189 -9.17 -25.15 6.98
C LYS A 189 -10.65 -25.43 7.25
N HIS A 190 -11.22 -24.90 8.32
CA HIS A 190 -12.60 -25.15 8.72
C HIS A 190 -13.60 -24.11 8.20
N TRP A 191 -13.14 -22.93 7.78
CA TRP A 191 -14.03 -21.82 7.45
C TRP A 191 -13.58 -20.98 6.25
N TRP A 192 -12.29 -21.02 5.87
CA TRP A 192 -11.80 -20.22 4.76
C TRP A 192 -12.38 -20.69 3.42
N GLY A 193 -12.71 -19.77 2.53
CA GLY A 193 -13.21 -20.07 1.19
C GLY A 193 -14.74 -20.11 1.08
N PRO A 194 -15.27 -20.32 -0.14
CA PRO A 194 -16.71 -20.35 -0.37
C PRO A 194 -17.36 -21.52 0.35
N LYS A 195 -18.64 -21.33 0.72
CA LYS A 195 -19.48 -22.41 1.20
C LYS A 195 -19.51 -23.57 0.19
N ASP A 196 -19.53 -24.80 0.72
CA ASP A 196 -19.54 -26.06 -0.05
C ASP A 196 -18.27 -26.34 -0.87
N PHE A 197 -17.15 -25.69 -0.54
CA PHE A 197 -15.82 -26.03 -1.07
C PHE A 197 -14.95 -26.68 0.00
N ASP A 198 -14.26 -27.76 -0.38
CA ASP A 198 -13.23 -28.37 0.45
C ASP A 198 -11.90 -27.63 0.28
N ILE A 199 -11.30 -27.21 1.40
CA ILE A 199 -9.99 -26.55 1.41
C ILE A 199 -8.89 -27.55 1.74
N SER A 200 -7.83 -27.53 0.93
CA SER A 200 -6.59 -28.24 1.23
C SER A 200 -5.43 -27.26 1.27
N ILE A 201 -4.72 -27.23 2.40
CA ILE A 201 -3.56 -26.35 2.59
C ILE A 201 -2.30 -27.08 2.13
N SER A 202 -1.62 -26.54 1.11
CA SER A 202 -0.37 -27.07 0.56
C SER A 202 0.84 -26.52 1.29
N LYS A 203 0.81 -25.21 1.62
CA LYS A 203 1.88 -24.53 2.36
C LYS A 203 1.28 -23.44 3.24
N PHE A 204 1.82 -23.30 4.44
CA PHE A 204 1.49 -22.21 5.35
C PHE A 204 2.75 -21.74 6.08
N ASP A 205 3.10 -20.48 5.89
CA ASP A 205 4.25 -19.84 6.53
C ASP A 205 3.84 -18.42 6.96
N LEU A 206 3.51 -18.25 8.24
CA LEU A 206 2.99 -17.00 8.80
C LEU A 206 4.13 -16.08 9.25
N GLN A 207 4.72 -15.38 8.30
CA GLN A 207 5.67 -14.31 8.53
C GLN A 207 5.66 -13.37 7.32
N PRO A 208 6.15 -12.12 7.43
CA PRO A 208 6.33 -11.26 6.25
C PRO A 208 7.14 -11.96 5.14
N GLY A 209 6.59 -12.00 3.93
CA GLY A 209 7.13 -12.74 2.78
C GLY A 209 6.75 -14.23 2.72
N GLY A 210 6.23 -14.77 3.82
CA GLY A 210 5.68 -16.12 3.90
C GLY A 210 4.40 -16.29 3.10
N ILE A 211 4.04 -17.55 2.81
CA ILE A 211 2.97 -17.91 1.88
C ILE A 211 1.94 -18.81 2.56
N PHE A 212 0.66 -18.51 2.31
CA PHE A 212 -0.44 -19.47 2.45
C PHE A 212 -0.90 -19.91 1.05
N HIS A 213 -0.64 -21.16 0.68
CA HIS A 213 -1.02 -21.72 -0.62
C HIS A 213 -1.98 -22.88 -0.40
N TYR A 214 -3.12 -22.82 -1.07
CA TYR A 214 -4.22 -23.74 -0.84
C TYR A 214 -4.97 -24.02 -2.14
N SER A 215 -5.66 -25.16 -2.18
CA SER A 215 -6.65 -25.45 -3.20
C SER A 215 -8.05 -25.47 -2.62
N MET A 216 -9.02 -25.04 -3.41
CA MET A 216 -10.45 -25.16 -3.12
C MET A 216 -11.07 -26.08 -4.17
N GLN A 217 -11.86 -27.05 -3.74
CA GLN A 217 -12.53 -28.00 -4.63
C GLN A 217 -14.04 -28.01 -4.39
N ASN A 218 -14.84 -27.89 -5.45
CA ASN A 218 -16.29 -28.03 -5.37
C ASN A 218 -16.72 -29.51 -5.40
N ALA A 219 -18.01 -29.77 -5.19
CA ALA A 219 -18.59 -31.12 -5.21
C ALA A 219 -18.44 -31.84 -6.57
N ASP A 220 -18.35 -31.09 -7.67
CA ASP A 220 -18.15 -31.63 -9.03
C ASP A 220 -16.68 -32.05 -9.28
N GLY A 221 -15.78 -31.72 -8.36
CA GLY A 221 -14.36 -32.04 -8.44
C GLY A 221 -13.51 -30.96 -9.11
N ASP A 222 -14.09 -29.85 -9.56
CA ASP A 222 -13.35 -28.71 -10.10
C ASP A 222 -12.49 -28.09 -9.01
N ARG A 223 -11.20 -27.90 -9.33
CA ARG A 223 -10.20 -27.43 -8.38
C ARG A 223 -9.61 -26.10 -8.83
N MET A 224 -9.62 -25.14 -7.91
CA MET A 224 -8.94 -23.85 -8.06
C MET A 224 -7.84 -23.73 -7.00
N TRP A 225 -6.81 -22.96 -7.31
CA TRP A 225 -5.72 -22.69 -6.39
C TRP A 225 -5.65 -21.20 -6.06
N GLY A 226 -5.44 -20.92 -4.78
CA GLY A 226 -5.27 -19.58 -4.24
C GLY A 226 -3.97 -19.48 -3.46
N LYS A 227 -3.42 -18.27 -3.44
CA LYS A 227 -2.18 -17.96 -2.75
C LYS A 227 -2.28 -16.62 -2.03
N PHE A 228 -1.84 -16.58 -0.78
CA PHE A 228 -1.52 -15.35 -0.09
C PHE A 228 -0.01 -15.19 0.02
N VAL A 229 0.45 -13.95 -0.09
CA VAL A 229 1.77 -13.52 0.38
C VAL A 229 1.56 -12.57 1.54
N PHE A 230 1.96 -12.98 2.75
CA PHE A 230 1.83 -12.12 3.93
C PHE A 230 2.80 -10.93 3.83
N ARG A 231 2.30 -9.73 4.10
CA ARG A 231 3.08 -8.48 4.12
C ARG A 231 3.38 -8.03 5.54
N GLU A 232 2.41 -8.16 6.44
CA GLU A 232 2.54 -7.76 7.84
C GLU A 232 1.73 -8.71 8.72
N VAL A 233 2.34 -9.16 9.82
CA VAL A 233 1.68 -9.97 10.84
C VAL A 233 1.90 -9.27 12.18
N ALA A 234 0.94 -8.44 12.59
CA ALA A 234 1.00 -7.65 13.81
C ALA A 234 -0.13 -8.11 14.75
N GLY A 235 0.04 -9.33 15.26
CA GLY A 235 -0.95 -9.97 16.11
C GLY A 235 -1.08 -9.35 17.50
N PRO A 236 -2.30 -9.33 18.08
CA PRO A 236 -3.57 -9.81 17.53
C PRO A 236 -4.36 -8.74 16.75
N GLY A 237 -3.74 -7.62 16.39
CA GLY A 237 -4.45 -6.43 15.93
C GLY A 237 -4.59 -6.29 14.41
N LYS A 238 -3.66 -6.85 13.64
CA LYS A 238 -3.57 -6.58 12.20
C LYS A 238 -2.88 -7.70 11.42
N LEU A 239 -3.42 -7.98 10.23
CA LEU A 239 -2.87 -8.91 9.26
C LEU A 239 -2.96 -8.26 7.87
N VAL A 240 -1.85 -8.20 7.15
CA VAL A 240 -1.80 -7.67 5.77
C VAL A 240 -1.29 -8.75 4.85
N PHE A 241 -2.00 -9.00 3.76
CA PHE A 241 -1.59 -9.98 2.75
C PHE A 241 -2.06 -9.58 1.36
N VAL A 242 -1.32 -10.04 0.35
CA VAL A 242 -1.75 -9.98 -1.05
C VAL A 242 -2.32 -11.34 -1.42
N ASN A 243 -3.55 -11.39 -1.92
CA ASN A 243 -4.12 -12.62 -2.46
C ASN A 243 -4.11 -12.62 -3.99
N SER A 244 -3.91 -13.81 -4.55
CA SER A 244 -3.90 -14.08 -5.99
C SER A 244 -4.49 -15.47 -6.26
N PHE A 245 -5.03 -15.66 -7.46
CA PHE A 245 -5.15 -17.01 -8.03
C PHE A 245 -3.76 -17.55 -8.34
N SER A 246 -3.60 -18.87 -8.28
CA SER A 246 -2.34 -19.52 -8.58
C SER A 246 -2.54 -20.81 -9.35
N ASP A 247 -1.43 -21.44 -9.76
CA ASP A 247 -1.41 -22.84 -10.14
C ASP A 247 -1.08 -23.75 -8.92
N PHE A 248 -0.96 -25.06 -9.17
CA PHE A 248 -0.61 -26.05 -8.16
C PHE A 248 0.85 -25.95 -7.67
N GLN A 249 1.71 -25.20 -8.37
CA GLN A 249 3.10 -24.94 -7.97
C GLN A 249 3.23 -23.64 -7.16
N GLY A 250 2.16 -22.84 -7.09
CA GLY A 250 2.12 -21.56 -6.38
C GLY A 250 2.61 -20.37 -7.23
N ASN A 251 2.68 -20.51 -8.55
CA ASN A 251 2.88 -19.40 -9.46
C ASN A 251 1.56 -18.62 -9.60
N ILE A 252 1.63 -17.29 -9.69
CA ILE A 252 0.45 -16.45 -9.88
C ILE A 252 -0.19 -16.78 -11.24
N ALA A 253 -1.52 -16.90 -11.26
CA ALA A 253 -2.31 -17.20 -12.45
C ALA A 253 -3.51 -16.26 -12.55
N ARG A 254 -4.07 -16.13 -13.76
CA ARG A 254 -5.31 -15.39 -13.99
C ARG A 254 -6.50 -16.16 -13.41
N ALA A 255 -7.55 -15.43 -13.02
CA ALA A 255 -8.78 -16.06 -12.57
C ALA A 255 -9.41 -16.85 -13.73
N PRO A 256 -9.92 -18.08 -13.50
CA PRO A 256 -10.38 -18.95 -14.57
C PRO A 256 -11.68 -18.48 -15.25
N PHE A 257 -12.36 -17.49 -14.67
CA PHE A 257 -13.66 -16.99 -15.12
C PHE A 257 -13.62 -15.56 -15.70
N SER A 258 -12.52 -14.83 -15.55
CA SER A 258 -12.36 -13.50 -16.16
C SER A 258 -10.90 -13.04 -16.12
N GLU A 259 -10.40 -12.60 -17.28
CA GLU A 259 -9.08 -11.99 -17.42
C GLU A 259 -8.99 -10.61 -16.74
N LEU A 260 -10.14 -9.96 -16.49
CA LEU A 260 -10.22 -8.63 -15.89
C LEU A 260 -10.14 -8.65 -14.35
N VAL A 261 -10.12 -9.83 -13.72
CA VAL A 261 -9.83 -9.92 -12.29
C VAL A 261 -8.37 -9.50 -12.07
N PRO A 262 -8.10 -8.52 -11.18
CA PRO A 262 -6.73 -8.14 -10.84
C PRO A 262 -5.90 -9.35 -10.39
N LEU A 263 -4.66 -9.45 -10.86
CA LEU A 263 -3.75 -10.56 -10.49
C LEU A 263 -3.44 -10.57 -8.99
N GLU A 264 -3.32 -9.39 -8.41
CA GLU A 264 -2.95 -9.19 -7.01
C GLU A 264 -3.95 -8.24 -6.36
N ILE A 265 -4.49 -8.66 -5.23
CA ILE A 265 -5.42 -7.88 -4.43
C ILE A 265 -4.84 -7.77 -3.03
N LEU A 266 -4.64 -6.56 -2.55
CA LEU A 266 -4.17 -6.27 -1.20
C LEU A 266 -5.34 -6.33 -0.23
N ASN A 267 -5.14 -7.02 0.89
CA ASN A 267 -6.07 -7.11 2.00
C ASN A 267 -5.37 -6.60 3.25
N ILE A 268 -6.00 -5.64 3.91
CA ILE A 268 -5.62 -5.14 5.23
C ILE A 268 -6.74 -5.49 6.20
N VAL A 269 -6.48 -6.46 7.08
CA VAL A 269 -7.43 -6.92 8.09
C VAL A 269 -7.03 -6.34 9.43
N THR A 270 -7.97 -5.68 10.11
CA THR A 270 -7.81 -5.20 11.48
C THR A 270 -8.81 -5.87 12.40
N PHE A 271 -8.38 -6.12 13.64
CA PHE A 271 -9.16 -6.79 14.67
C PHE A 271 -9.22 -5.86 15.89
N THR A 272 -10.41 -5.35 16.19
CA THR A 272 -10.64 -4.46 17.34
C THR A 272 -11.55 -5.14 18.33
N GLU A 273 -11.22 -5.08 19.61
CA GLU A 273 -12.08 -5.63 20.66
C GLU A 273 -13.06 -4.56 21.15
N GLN A 274 -14.34 -4.93 21.26
CA GLN A 274 -15.38 -4.09 21.84
C GLN A 274 -16.36 -4.97 22.61
N ASP A 275 -16.52 -4.72 23.92
CA ASP A 275 -17.45 -5.43 24.80
C ASP A 275 -17.32 -6.98 24.76
N GLY A 276 -16.07 -7.48 24.68
CA GLY A 276 -15.77 -8.91 24.59
C GLY A 276 -16.03 -9.56 23.23
N GLN A 277 -16.43 -8.76 22.24
CA GLN A 277 -16.60 -9.16 20.84
C GLN A 277 -15.45 -8.61 20.00
N THR A 278 -15.25 -9.20 18.82
CA THR A 278 -14.27 -8.72 17.84
C THR A 278 -14.96 -8.05 16.68
N ILE A 279 -14.62 -6.79 16.42
CA ILE A 279 -14.93 -6.09 15.18
C ILE A 279 -13.75 -6.33 14.23
N LEU A 280 -14.00 -7.09 13.18
CA LEU A 280 -13.08 -7.32 12.08
C LEU A 280 -13.43 -6.37 10.94
N THR A 281 -12.46 -5.58 10.49
CA THR A 281 -12.57 -4.78 9.27
C THR A 281 -11.53 -5.25 8.26
N ILE A 282 -11.96 -5.53 7.03
CA ILE A 282 -11.09 -5.84 5.91
C ILE A 282 -11.20 -4.75 4.85
N LYS A 283 -10.07 -4.18 4.47
CA LYS A 283 -9.93 -3.26 3.34
C LYS A 283 -9.28 -4.00 2.19
N VAL A 284 -9.93 -3.99 1.04
CA VAL A 284 -9.57 -4.75 -0.15
C VAL A 284 -9.36 -3.79 -1.31
N SER A 285 -8.17 -3.81 -1.90
CA SER A 285 -7.81 -2.92 -3.01
C SER A 285 -7.03 -3.69 -4.07
N PRO A 286 -7.30 -3.50 -5.36
CA PRO A 286 -6.45 -4.05 -6.41
C PRO A 286 -5.07 -3.40 -6.32
N ILE A 287 -4.02 -4.19 -6.49
CA ILE A 287 -2.66 -3.66 -6.61
C ILE A 287 -2.09 -4.10 -7.93
N GLN A 288 -1.23 -3.25 -8.45
CA GLN A 288 -0.67 -3.42 -9.76
C GLN A 288 -1.68 -3.72 -10.89
N ALA A 289 -2.87 -3.12 -10.80
CA ALA A 289 -3.92 -3.29 -11.78
C ALA A 289 -3.87 -2.26 -12.90
N THR A 290 -4.43 -2.59 -14.08
CA THR A 290 -4.76 -1.62 -15.13
C THR A 290 -6.03 -0.85 -14.76
N GLU A 291 -6.33 0.22 -15.50
CA GLU A 291 -7.56 0.98 -15.29
C GLU A 291 -8.81 0.10 -15.53
N GLU A 292 -8.78 -0.78 -16.54
CA GLU A 292 -9.86 -1.71 -16.84
C GLU A 292 -10.05 -2.75 -15.73
N GLU A 293 -8.97 -3.27 -15.16
CA GLU A 293 -9.01 -4.20 -14.02
C GLU A 293 -9.56 -3.52 -12.76
N VAL A 294 -9.21 -2.25 -12.51
CA VAL A 294 -9.77 -1.45 -11.41
C VAL A 294 -11.28 -1.21 -11.62
N GLN A 295 -11.69 -0.82 -12.82
CA GLN A 295 -13.11 -0.64 -13.16
C GLN A 295 -13.90 -1.96 -13.01
N PHE A 296 -13.32 -3.08 -13.46
CA PHE A 296 -13.92 -4.39 -13.28
C PHE A 296 -14.05 -4.75 -11.79
N PHE A 297 -12.99 -4.57 -11.00
CA PHE A 297 -13.00 -4.78 -9.55
C PHE A 297 -14.14 -4.01 -8.89
N HIS A 298 -14.32 -2.72 -9.22
CA HIS A 298 -15.45 -1.92 -8.71
C HIS A 298 -16.81 -2.48 -9.11
N SER A 299 -16.95 -2.92 -10.35
CA SER A 299 -18.22 -3.44 -10.86
C SER A 299 -18.69 -4.70 -10.12
N ILE A 300 -17.76 -5.44 -9.50
CA ILE A 300 -18.05 -6.66 -8.74
C ILE A 300 -18.06 -6.46 -7.22
N HIS A 301 -17.95 -5.24 -6.69
CA HIS A 301 -17.97 -4.96 -5.25
C HIS A 301 -19.15 -5.64 -4.52
N SER A 302 -20.36 -5.50 -5.05
CA SER A 302 -21.57 -6.11 -4.47
C SER A 302 -21.47 -7.64 -4.37
N SER A 303 -20.89 -8.27 -5.39
CA SER A 303 -20.67 -9.73 -5.42
C SER A 303 -19.60 -10.15 -4.40
N MET A 304 -18.51 -9.38 -4.29
CA MET A 304 -17.46 -9.62 -3.28
C MET A 304 -18.00 -9.49 -1.86
N TYR A 305 -18.82 -8.47 -1.56
CA TYR A 305 -19.50 -8.35 -0.27
C TYR A 305 -20.30 -9.60 0.09
N GLN A 306 -21.06 -10.16 -0.87
CA GLN A 306 -21.83 -11.38 -0.65
C GLN A 306 -20.92 -12.60 -0.42
N GLY A 307 -19.86 -12.75 -1.22
CA GLY A 307 -18.89 -13.85 -1.07
C GLY A 307 -18.16 -13.84 0.27
N TYR A 308 -17.69 -12.67 0.71
CA TYR A 308 -17.12 -12.50 2.04
C TYR A 308 -18.15 -12.73 3.15
N GLY A 309 -19.40 -12.29 2.96
CA GLY A 309 -20.49 -12.56 3.88
C GLY A 309 -20.65 -14.06 4.16
N GLY A 310 -20.74 -14.88 3.11
CA GLY A 310 -20.84 -16.33 3.25
C GLY A 310 -19.60 -16.97 3.91
N THR A 311 -18.40 -16.51 3.56
CA THR A 311 -17.15 -16.98 4.20
C THR A 311 -17.12 -16.64 5.70
N PHE A 312 -17.61 -15.47 6.08
CA PHE A 312 -17.67 -15.05 7.48
C PHE A 312 -18.80 -15.71 8.26
N ASP A 313 -19.89 -16.12 7.61
CA ASP A 313 -20.91 -16.96 8.25
C ASP A 313 -20.32 -18.34 8.64
N GLU A 314 -19.45 -18.94 7.82
CA GLU A 314 -18.72 -20.16 8.17
C GLU A 314 -17.74 -19.94 9.34
N LEU A 315 -17.06 -18.79 9.38
CA LEU A 315 -16.20 -18.42 10.51
C LEU A 315 -16.99 -18.24 11.81
N ASP A 316 -18.15 -17.56 11.78
CA ASP A 316 -19.04 -17.43 12.94
C ASP A 316 -19.46 -18.82 13.45
N ALA A 317 -19.90 -19.69 12.54
CA ALA A 317 -20.32 -21.05 12.88
C ALA A 317 -19.18 -21.92 13.43
N TYR A 318 -17.95 -21.67 12.98
CA TYR A 318 -16.76 -22.34 13.48
C TYR A 318 -16.36 -21.85 14.88
N LEU A 319 -16.29 -20.53 15.08
CA LEU A 319 -15.95 -19.91 16.37
C LEU A 319 -16.93 -20.31 17.48
N ALA A 320 -18.21 -20.45 17.18
CA ALA A 320 -19.22 -20.90 18.15
C ALA A 320 -19.01 -22.33 18.69
N LYS A 321 -18.12 -23.11 18.06
CA LYS A 321 -17.79 -24.49 18.47
C LYS A 321 -16.50 -24.58 19.29
N LEU A 322 -15.71 -23.50 19.38
CA LEU A 322 -14.39 -23.48 20.01
C LEU A 322 -14.42 -23.17 21.51
#